data_AF-A0A9X7NWX0-F1
#
_entry.id   AF-A0A9X7NWX0-F1
#
_cell.length_a   1.000
_cell.length_b   1.000
_cell.length_c   1.000
_cell.angle_alpha   90.00
_cell.angle_beta   90.00
_cell.angle_gamma   90.00
#
_symmetry.space_group_name_H-M   'P 1'
#
loop_
_entity.id
_entity.type
_entity.pdbx_description
1 polymer ?
#
loop_
_entity_poly.entity_id
_entity_poly.type
_entity_poly.pdbx_seq_one_letter_code
_entity_poly.pdbx_strand_id
1 'polypeptide(L)'
;MVVDSDATGGAASVLDISLAMGADGAAPHFHTRSSELFFVVSGQIEFLAGDHVETLKAGDTAMVPPLMHHAFAASAGSEAHLYTVLTPGVQRFGYFRLLDDIFNGRVDRSKLEAAQADYDNWFVDSPVWGEARGLTTRG
;
A
#
# COMPACT_ATOMS: atom_id res chain seq x y z
N MET A 1 7.56 9.74 -0.62
CA MET A 1 6.33 10.55 -0.78
C MET A 1 6.64 11.88 -1.43
N VAL A 2 5.80 12.32 -2.36
CA VAL A 2 5.98 13.56 -3.11
C VAL A 2 5.01 14.65 -2.64
N VAL A 3 3.71 14.33 -2.50
CA VAL A 3 2.66 15.31 -2.20
C VAL A 3 1.59 14.69 -1.28
N ASP A 4 1.16 15.40 -0.26
CA ASP A 4 0.05 14.98 0.63
C ASP A 4 -1.25 15.74 0.32
N SER A 5 -2.37 15.24 0.84
CA SER A 5 -3.73 15.69 0.50
C SER A 5 -3.93 17.20 0.68
N ASP A 6 -3.44 17.80 1.76
CA ASP A 6 -3.61 19.25 2.01
C ASP A 6 -2.89 20.10 0.96
N ALA A 7 -1.76 19.62 0.43
CA ALA A 7 -0.98 20.35 -0.58
C ALA A 7 -1.69 20.36 -1.95
N THR A 8 -2.69 19.51 -2.16
CA THR A 8 -3.51 19.45 -3.38
C THR A 8 -4.94 19.92 -3.16
N GLY A 9 -5.27 20.47 -1.98
CA GLY A 9 -6.65 20.82 -1.63
C GLY A 9 -7.59 19.61 -1.60
N GLY A 10 -7.09 18.44 -1.24
CA GLY A 10 -7.86 17.19 -1.18
C GLY A 10 -7.99 16.44 -2.51
N ALA A 11 -7.38 16.92 -3.59
CA ALA A 11 -7.53 16.31 -4.91
C ALA A 11 -6.79 14.96 -5.01
N ALA A 12 -5.55 14.90 -4.52
CA ALA A 12 -4.72 13.71 -4.59
C ALA A 12 -3.64 13.64 -3.50
N SER A 13 -3.20 12.42 -3.20
CA SER A 13 -1.96 12.15 -2.47
C SER A 13 -1.05 11.32 -3.37
N VAL A 14 0.23 11.68 -3.47
CA VAL A 14 1.20 11.05 -4.38
C VAL A 14 2.39 10.52 -3.59
N LEU A 15 2.61 9.21 -3.69
CA LEU A 15 3.74 8.53 -3.07
C LEU A 15 4.75 8.11 -4.14
N ASP A 16 6.01 8.42 -3.87
CA ASP A 16 7.18 7.84 -4.51
C ASP A 16 7.70 6.75 -3.58
N ILE A 17 7.73 5.51 -4.04
CA ILE A 17 8.04 4.33 -3.25
C ILE A 17 9.18 3.57 -3.92
N SER A 18 10.26 3.35 -3.17
CA SER A 18 11.36 2.46 -3.56
C SER A 18 11.41 1.27 -2.61
N LEU A 19 11.40 0.06 -3.16
CA LEU A 19 11.45 -1.20 -2.43
C LEU A 19 12.75 -1.92 -2.75
N ALA A 20 13.46 -2.32 -1.70
CA ALA A 20 14.61 -3.20 -1.83
C ALA A 20 14.18 -4.59 -2.34
N MET A 21 15.17 -5.42 -2.70
CA MET A 21 14.93 -6.72 -3.30
C MET A 21 13.97 -7.59 -2.46
N GLY A 22 12.81 -7.94 -3.02
CA GLY A 22 11.80 -8.76 -2.35
C GLY A 22 11.10 -8.11 -1.14
N ALA A 23 11.37 -6.83 -0.86
CA ALA A 23 10.81 -6.12 0.29
C ALA A 23 9.30 -5.92 0.17
N ASP A 24 8.60 -5.98 1.31
CA ASP A 24 7.18 -5.70 1.36
C ASP A 24 6.89 -4.20 1.19
N GLY A 25 5.81 -3.89 0.48
CA GLY A 25 5.28 -2.53 0.33
C GLY A 25 4.14 -2.29 1.33
N ALA A 26 2.92 -2.64 0.93
CA ALA A 26 1.74 -2.59 1.78
C ALA A 26 1.13 -3.97 1.96
N ALA A 27 0.78 -4.31 3.21
CA ALA A 27 -0.03 -5.49 3.52
C ALA A 27 -1.46 -5.33 2.97
N PRO A 28 -2.25 -6.42 2.85
CA PRO A 28 -3.60 -6.34 2.30
C PRO A 28 -4.48 -5.34 3.03
N HIS A 29 -5.05 -4.43 2.25
CA HIS A 29 -5.92 -3.38 2.75
C HIS A 29 -6.91 -2.92 1.68
N PHE A 30 -7.83 -2.03 2.06
CA PHE A 30 -8.69 -1.31 1.13
C PHE A 30 -8.91 0.13 1.59
N HIS A 31 -9.37 0.95 0.65
CA HIS A 31 -9.82 2.31 0.88
C HIS A 31 -11.34 2.38 0.70
N THR A 32 -12.04 3.10 1.58
CA THR A 32 -13.50 3.26 1.49
C THR A 32 -13.91 4.39 0.55
N ARG A 33 -13.03 5.37 0.34
CA ARG A 33 -13.32 6.57 -0.46
C ARG A 33 -12.41 6.71 -1.66
N SER A 34 -11.12 6.46 -1.48
CA SER A 34 -10.11 6.77 -2.50
C SER A 34 -9.97 5.61 -3.49
N SER A 35 -9.86 5.93 -4.78
CA SER A 35 -9.22 5.00 -5.73
C SER A 35 -7.70 5.17 -5.62
N GLU A 36 -6.94 4.13 -5.93
CA GLU A 36 -5.48 4.18 -5.92
C GLU A 36 -4.90 3.70 -7.25
N LEU A 37 -4.11 4.55 -7.89
CA LEU A 37 -3.37 4.22 -9.12
C LEU A 37 -1.95 3.84 -8.77
N PHE A 38 -1.47 2.72 -9.30
CA PHE A 38 -0.08 2.28 -9.23
C PHE A 38 0.56 2.38 -10.61
N PHE A 39 1.73 3.00 -10.71
CA PHE A 39 2.56 3.02 -11.90
C PHE A 39 3.97 2.53 -11.58
N VAL A 40 4.38 1.41 -12.16
CA VAL A 40 5.71 0.84 -11.92
C VAL A 40 6.73 1.54 -12.81
N VAL A 41 7.64 2.29 -12.20
CA VAL A 41 8.69 3.03 -12.91
C VAL A 41 9.83 2.10 -13.31
N SER A 42 10.28 1.24 -12.40
CA SER A 42 11.32 0.24 -12.66
C SER A 42 11.16 -0.99 -11.77
N GLY A 43 11.81 -2.09 -12.15
CA GLY A 43 11.74 -3.33 -11.40
C GLY A 43 10.41 -4.07 -11.59
N GLN A 44 10.00 -4.79 -10.55
CA GLN A 44 8.81 -5.65 -10.59
C GLN A 44 8.17 -5.80 -9.21
N ILE A 45 6.84 -5.73 -9.15
CA ILE A 45 6.06 -5.99 -7.94
C ILE A 45 5.13 -7.18 -8.13
N GLU A 46 4.91 -7.92 -7.05
CA GLU A 46 3.70 -8.73 -6.87
C GLU A 46 2.60 -7.81 -6.36
N PHE A 47 1.41 -7.94 -6.93
CA PHE A 47 0.27 -7.06 -6.69
C PHE A 47 -0.98 -7.90 -6.43
N LEU A 48 -1.61 -7.70 -5.28
CA LEU A 48 -2.93 -8.27 -4.99
C LEU A 48 -4.00 -7.37 -5.63
N ALA A 49 -4.83 -7.95 -6.49
CA ALA A 49 -5.98 -7.30 -7.12
C ALA A 49 -7.26 -8.05 -6.76
N GLY A 50 -7.87 -7.70 -5.62
CA GLY A 50 -9.04 -8.39 -5.08
C GLY A 50 -8.70 -9.78 -4.57
N ASP A 51 -8.97 -10.80 -5.39
CA ASP A 51 -8.89 -12.23 -5.04
C ASP A 51 -7.76 -12.99 -5.74
N HIS A 52 -6.93 -12.31 -6.53
CA HIS A 52 -5.79 -12.90 -7.21
C HIS A 52 -4.55 -12.01 -7.10
N VAL A 53 -3.39 -12.63 -7.30
CA VAL A 53 -2.09 -11.95 -7.33
C VAL A 53 -1.58 -11.97 -8.75
N GLU A 54 -1.16 -10.81 -9.23
CA GLU A 54 -0.50 -10.64 -10.51
C GLU A 54 0.87 -9.98 -10.34
N THR A 55 1.64 -9.95 -11.42
CA THR A 55 2.97 -9.35 -11.42
C THR A 55 2.97 -8.14 -12.35
N LEU A 56 3.24 -6.97 -11.79
CA LEU A 56 3.38 -5.72 -12.54
C LEU A 56 4.86 -5.39 -12.69
N LYS A 57 5.28 -5.06 -13.90
CA LYS A 57 6.67 -4.70 -14.24
C LYS A 57 6.74 -3.25 -14.72
N ALA A 58 7.96 -2.74 -14.87
CA ALA A 58 8.22 -1.40 -15.39
C ALA A 58 7.35 -1.04 -16.62
N GLY A 59 6.62 0.07 -16.52
CA GLY A 59 5.68 0.55 -17.53
C GLY A 59 4.23 0.12 -17.32
N ASP A 60 3.97 -0.91 -16.51
CA ASP A 60 2.62 -1.35 -16.20
C ASP A 60 1.93 -0.38 -15.22
N THR A 61 0.60 -0.32 -15.31
CA THR A 61 -0.27 0.51 -14.47
C THR A 61 -1.42 -0.33 -13.95
N ALA A 62 -1.79 -0.14 -12.68
CA ALA A 62 -3.02 -0.67 -12.10
C ALA A 62 -3.86 0.46 -11.50
N MET A 63 -5.18 0.30 -11.52
CA MET A 63 -6.12 1.22 -10.89
C MET A 63 -7.05 0.43 -9.98
N VAL A 64 -7.00 0.75 -8.69
CA VAL A 64 -7.77 0.09 -7.65
C VAL A 64 -8.97 0.96 -7.30
N PRO A 65 -10.21 0.52 -7.54
CA PRO A 65 -11.39 1.23 -7.08
C PRO A 65 -11.58 1.09 -5.56
N PRO A 66 -12.37 1.97 -4.92
CA PRO A 66 -12.69 1.84 -3.50
C PRO A 66 -13.26 0.45 -3.19
N LEU A 67 -12.98 -0.03 -1.98
CA LEU A 67 -13.37 -1.32 -1.41
C LEU A 67 -12.69 -2.55 -2.04
N MET A 68 -11.92 -2.40 -3.12
CA MET A 68 -11.11 -3.50 -3.62
C MET A 68 -9.92 -3.75 -2.69
N HIS A 69 -9.79 -5.00 -2.23
CA HIS A 69 -8.64 -5.43 -1.45
C HIS A 69 -7.40 -5.45 -2.34
N HIS A 70 -6.31 -4.87 -1.86
CA HIS A 70 -5.07 -4.80 -2.59
C HIS A 70 -3.88 -4.74 -1.65
N ALA A 71 -2.72 -5.11 -2.19
CA ALA A 71 -1.45 -5.23 -1.49
C ALA A 71 -0.35 -5.19 -2.56
N PHE A 72 0.87 -4.86 -2.15
CA PHE A 72 2.01 -4.97 -3.06
C PHE A 72 3.32 -5.19 -2.32
N ALA A 73 4.24 -5.86 -2.99
CA ALA A 73 5.61 -6.07 -2.55
C ALA A 73 6.52 -6.16 -3.78
N ALA A 74 7.80 -5.88 -3.61
CA ALA A 74 8.76 -6.20 -4.66
C ALA A 74 8.77 -7.71 -4.89
N SER A 75 8.79 -8.12 -6.16
CA SER A 75 8.83 -9.55 -6.51
C SER A 75 10.10 -10.20 -5.98
N ALA A 76 10.04 -11.51 -5.71
CA ALA A 76 11.21 -12.25 -5.25
C ALA A 76 12.41 -12.06 -6.22
N GLY A 77 13.55 -11.62 -5.69
CA GLY A 77 14.76 -11.38 -6.48
C GLY A 77 14.76 -10.08 -7.30
N SER A 78 13.76 -9.20 -7.14
CA SER A 78 13.66 -7.92 -7.84
C SER A 78 13.54 -6.76 -6.85
N GLU A 79 14.17 -5.62 -7.16
CA GLU A 79 13.81 -4.33 -6.56
C GLU A 79 12.58 -3.75 -7.28
N ALA A 80 11.98 -2.69 -6.71
CA ALA A 80 10.91 -1.97 -7.39
C ALA A 80 10.92 -0.47 -7.08
N HIS A 81 10.60 0.35 -8.07
CA HIS A 81 10.31 1.76 -7.91
C HIS A 81 8.97 2.06 -8.56
N LEU A 82 8.07 2.70 -7.81
CA LEU A 82 6.72 2.97 -8.27
C LEU A 82 6.17 4.27 -7.71
N TYR A 83 5.27 4.87 -8.47
CA TYR A 83 4.37 5.89 -7.97
C TYR A 83 3.03 5.26 -7.60
N THR A 84 2.47 5.70 -6.47
CA THR A 84 1.05 5.51 -6.22
C THR A 84 0.34 6.84 -6.00
N VAL A 85 -0.90 6.94 -6.49
CA VAL A 85 -1.75 8.13 -6.43
C VAL A 85 -3.12 7.77 -5.87
N LEU A 86 -3.49 8.35 -4.73
CA LEU A 86 -4.82 8.22 -4.16
C LEU A 86 -5.69 9.41 -4.57
N THR A 87 -6.91 9.14 -5.05
CA THR A 87 -7.89 10.17 -5.43
C THR A 87 -9.32 9.78 -4.99
N PRO A 88 -10.05 10.63 -4.24
CA PRO A 88 -9.59 11.88 -3.61
C PRO A 88 -8.40 11.67 -2.67
N GLY A 89 -7.62 12.72 -2.41
CA GLY A 89 -6.43 12.65 -1.59
C GLY A 89 -6.75 12.32 -0.12
N VAL A 90 -5.87 11.55 0.53
CA VAL A 90 -5.93 11.23 1.96
C VAL A 90 -4.59 11.46 2.63
N GLN A 91 -4.58 11.89 3.89
CA GLN A 91 -3.38 12.22 4.65
C GLN A 91 -2.40 11.04 4.72
N ARG A 92 -1.19 11.18 4.19
CA ARG A 92 -0.18 10.11 4.17
C ARG A 92 1.00 10.38 5.09
N PHE A 93 1.40 11.64 5.33
CA PHE A 93 2.55 11.93 6.20
C PHE A 93 2.29 11.50 7.65
N GLY A 94 1.10 11.84 8.17
CA GLY A 94 0.67 11.38 9.50
C GLY A 94 0.59 9.86 9.59
N TYR A 95 0.05 9.22 8.56
CA TYR A 95 -0.08 7.77 8.48
C TYR A 95 1.27 7.05 8.55
N PHE A 96 2.26 7.45 7.74
CA PHE A 96 3.57 6.81 7.77
C PHE A 96 4.36 7.09 9.04
N ARG A 97 4.19 8.27 9.65
CA ARG A 97 4.76 8.54 10.99
C ARG A 97 4.17 7.60 12.05
N LEU A 98 2.85 7.40 12.00
CA LEU A 98 2.19 6.45 12.90
C LEU A 98 2.73 5.03 12.69
N LEU A 99 2.88 4.58 11.44
CA LEU A 99 3.48 3.27 11.16
C LEU A 99 4.92 3.17 11.69
N ASP A 100 5.75 4.19 11.46
CA ASP A 100 7.12 4.21 11.99
C ASP A 100 7.15 4.17 13.52
N ASP A 101 6.27 4.92 14.19
CA ASP A 101 6.14 4.88 15.65
C ASP A 101 5.74 3.48 16.14
N ILE A 102 4.86 2.78 15.44
CA ILE A 102 4.47 1.39 15.75
C ILE A 102 5.65 0.45 15.55
N PHE A 103 6.33 0.52 14.41
CA PHE A 103 7.46 -0.37 14.09
C PHE A 103 8.61 -0.22 15.08
N ASN A 104 8.83 0.99 15.60
CA ASN A 104 9.84 1.27 16.61
C ASN A 104 9.34 1.09 18.06
N GLY A 105 8.13 0.56 18.26
CA GLY A 105 7.57 0.29 19.59
C GLY A 105 7.26 1.54 20.43
N ARG A 106 7.17 2.71 19.80
CA ARG A 106 6.85 4.00 20.47
C ARG A 106 5.36 4.14 20.75
N VAL A 107 4.52 3.52 19.92
CA VAL A 107 3.07 3.45 20.11
C VAL A 107 2.56 2.04 19.87
N ASP A 108 1.47 1.69 20.55
CA ASP A 108 0.84 0.37 20.42
C ASP A 108 0.11 0.21 19.07
N ARG A 109 0.08 -1.02 18.55
CA ARG A 109 -0.55 -1.32 17.25
C ARG A 109 -2.06 -1.05 17.23
N SER A 110 -2.75 -1.08 18.37
CA SER A 110 -4.16 -0.66 18.46
C SER A 110 -4.42 0.77 17.99
N LYS A 111 -3.40 1.63 17.98
CA LYS A 111 -3.51 2.98 17.39
C LYS A 111 -3.74 2.96 15.89
N LEU A 112 -3.30 1.92 15.20
CA LEU A 112 -3.54 1.76 13.77
C LEU A 112 -5.02 1.53 13.50
N GLU A 113 -5.69 0.70 14.32
CA GLU A 113 -7.13 0.42 14.21
C GLU A 113 -7.96 1.69 14.40
N ALA A 114 -7.63 2.46 15.44
CA ALA A 114 -8.29 3.73 15.73
C ALA A 114 -8.11 4.78 14.62
N ALA A 115 -7.03 4.69 13.84
CA ALA A 115 -6.68 5.66 12.79
C ALA A 115 -7.11 5.23 11.38
N GLN A 116 -7.72 4.04 11.20
CA GLN A 116 -8.12 3.52 9.89
C GLN A 116 -9.06 4.48 9.16
N ALA A 117 -10.03 5.07 9.87
CA ALA A 117 -10.97 6.01 9.30
C ALA A 117 -10.32 7.34 8.89
N ASP A 118 -9.44 7.88 9.73
CA ASP A 118 -8.73 9.15 9.47
C ASP A 118 -7.83 9.06 8.24
N TYR A 119 -7.24 7.88 8.05
CA TYR A 119 -6.33 7.59 6.96
C TYR A 119 -6.97 6.78 5.83
N ASP A 120 -8.29 6.58 5.83
CA ASP A 120 -9.01 5.78 4.83
C ASP A 120 -8.30 4.46 4.49
N ASN A 121 -7.67 3.79 5.46
CA ASN A 121 -6.80 2.64 5.19
C ASN A 121 -7.18 1.47 6.10
N TRP A 122 -7.83 0.47 5.53
CA TRP A 122 -8.43 -0.61 6.30
C TRP A 122 -7.72 -1.92 6.03
N PHE A 123 -6.97 -2.43 7.01
CA PHE A 123 -6.28 -3.71 6.88
C PHE A 123 -7.26 -4.87 6.87
N VAL A 124 -6.96 -5.87 6.06
CA VAL A 124 -7.72 -7.11 5.93
C VAL A 124 -6.78 -8.29 5.85
N ASP A 125 -7.27 -9.46 6.20
CA ASP A 125 -6.56 -10.70 5.89
C ASP A 125 -6.81 -11.09 4.43
N SER A 126 -5.78 -11.58 3.75
CA SER A 126 -5.89 -12.18 2.43
C SER A 126 -5.07 -13.47 2.39
N PRO A 127 -5.73 -14.65 2.47
CA PRO A 127 -5.04 -15.94 2.35
C PRO A 127 -4.29 -16.07 1.03
N VAL A 128 -4.84 -15.54 -0.07
CA VAL A 128 -4.22 -15.56 -1.39
C VAL A 128 -2.91 -14.78 -1.40
N TRP A 129 -2.88 -13.60 -0.77
CA TRP A 129 -1.64 -12.85 -0.61
C TRP A 129 -0.65 -13.56 0.31
N GLY A 130 -1.13 -14.12 1.42
CA GLY A 130 -0.29 -14.87 2.35
C GLY A 130 0.39 -16.06 1.67
N GLU A 131 -0.35 -16.84 0.90
CA GLU A 131 0.16 -17.96 0.10
C GLU A 131 1.18 -17.50 -0.94
N ALA A 132 0.85 -16.48 -1.73
CA ALA A 132 1.73 -15.93 -2.76
C ALA A 132 3.07 -15.44 -2.17
N ARG A 133 3.03 -14.83 -0.98
CA ARG A 133 4.20 -14.29 -0.29
C ARG A 133 4.92 -15.29 0.61
N GLY A 134 4.45 -16.54 0.69
CA GLY A 134 4.99 -17.54 1.62
C GLY A 134 4.84 -17.16 3.09
N LEU A 135 3.92 -16.25 3.41
CA LEU A 135 3.55 -15.83 4.76
C LEU A 135 2.62 -16.91 5.32
N THR A 136 3.17 -17.88 6.03
CA THR A 136 2.36 -18.87 6.75
C THR A 136 1.41 -18.17 7.71
N THR A 137 0.12 -18.53 7.69
CA THR A 137 -0.83 -18.19 8.75
C THR A 137 -0.28 -18.76 10.06
N ARG A 138 0.32 -17.91 10.90
CA ARG A 138 0.56 -18.29 12.29
C ARG A 138 -0.83 -18.47 12.92
N GLY A 139 -1.14 -19.70 13.28
CA GLY A 139 -2.30 -20.03 14.10
C GLY A 139 -2.18 -19.47 15.51
#